data_AF-A0A420U4N2-F1
#
_entry.id   AF-A0A420U4N2-F1
#
_cell.length_a   1.000
_cell.length_b   1.000
_cell.length_c   1.000
_cell.angle_alpha   90.00
_cell.angle_beta   90.00
_cell.angle_gamma   90.00
#
_symmetry.space_group_name_H-M   'P 1'
#
loop_
_entity.id
_entity.type
_entity.pdbx_description
1 polymer ?
#
loop_
_entity_poly.entity_id
_entity_poly.type
_entity_poly.pdbx_seq_one_letter_code
_entity_poly.pdbx_strand_id
1 'polypeptide(L)'
;MNGSGLSGAFLPTPPSDDRLPEHFKPVSDDELPAYNVTAWLEMWDYAGGASFRAFVADDGEEKSLFVFFDIEGVLGRDLKKALMALIELADGPLDCAHIVTCIDRRIPADDVHSLTKSLQWVGFDMVTLDHWAHGLDVTSKKWMLMGMEL
;
A
#
# COMPACT_ATOMS: atom_id res chain seq x y z
N MET A 1 -53.57 0.05 59.15
CA MET A 1 -53.83 1.22 58.29
C MET A 1 -52.54 1.59 57.57
N ASN A 2 -52.51 1.25 56.29
CA ASN A 2 -51.76 1.82 55.16
C ASN A 2 -50.26 2.12 55.34
N GLY A 3 -49.44 1.11 55.05
CA GLY A 3 -48.07 1.31 54.59
C GLY A 3 -48.04 1.48 53.07
N SER A 4 -47.23 2.42 52.59
CA SER A 4 -46.85 2.53 51.18
C SER A 4 -45.36 2.86 51.12
N GLY A 5 -44.55 1.81 51.09
CA GLY A 5 -43.13 1.90 50.74
C GLY A 5 -42.99 1.61 49.25
N LEU A 6 -42.56 2.60 48.48
CA LEU A 6 -42.09 2.42 47.10
C LEU A 6 -40.81 3.26 46.94
N SER A 7 -39.72 2.79 47.54
CA SER A 7 -38.36 3.23 47.23
C SER A 7 -37.57 1.99 46.89
N GLY A 8 -37.49 1.67 45.59
CA GLY A 8 -36.80 0.46 45.15
C GLY A 8 -36.87 0.13 43.66
N ALA A 9 -37.19 1.07 42.78
CA ALA A 9 -37.01 0.85 41.35
C ALA A 9 -35.55 1.17 40.99
N PHE A 10 -34.67 0.16 41.08
CA PHE A 10 -33.35 0.21 40.44
C PHE A 10 -33.58 0.15 38.93
N LEU A 11 -33.75 1.31 38.29
CA LEU A 11 -33.65 1.40 36.84
C LEU A 11 -32.19 1.14 36.46
N PRO A 12 -31.88 0.17 35.58
CA PRO A 12 -30.52 -0.01 35.09
C PRO A 12 -30.11 1.29 34.37
N THR A 13 -29.05 1.92 34.85
CA THR A 13 -28.40 3.02 34.13
C THR A 13 -27.91 2.49 32.79
N PRO A 14 -28.15 3.19 31.67
CA PRO A 14 -27.58 2.80 30.39
C PRO A 14 -26.06 2.69 30.51
N PRO A 15 -25.44 1.74 29.78
CA PRO A 15 -23.98 1.65 29.75
C PRO A 15 -23.40 2.98 29.29
N SER A 16 -22.26 3.38 29.86
CA SER A 16 -21.55 4.59 29.48
C SER A 16 -21.27 4.59 27.98
N ASP A 17 -21.74 5.60 27.26
CA ASP A 17 -21.49 5.82 25.82
C ASP A 17 -20.00 6.08 25.49
N ASP A 18 -19.15 6.22 26.51
CA ASP A 18 -17.70 6.50 26.35
C ASP A 18 -16.88 5.28 25.90
N ARG A 19 -17.52 4.13 25.65
CA ARG A 19 -16.85 2.94 25.11
C ARG A 19 -16.89 2.96 23.58
N LEU A 20 -16.06 3.82 22.99
CA LEU A 20 -15.60 3.55 21.63
C LEU A 20 -14.98 2.14 21.63
N PRO A 21 -15.40 1.23 20.73
CA PRO A 21 -14.78 -0.07 20.65
C PRO A 21 -13.27 0.10 20.38
N GLU A 22 -12.45 -0.78 20.96
CA GLU A 22 -10.98 -0.63 21.06
C GLU A 22 -10.30 -0.23 19.74
N HIS A 23 -10.85 -0.63 18.59
CA HIS A 23 -10.35 -0.29 17.26
C HIS A 23 -10.49 1.20 16.87
N PHE A 24 -11.28 2.00 17.60
CA PHE A 24 -11.45 3.44 17.38
C PHE A 24 -10.71 4.31 18.40
N LYS A 25 -9.93 3.71 19.31
CA LYS A 25 -9.03 4.52 20.14
C LYS A 25 -7.94 5.10 19.23
N PRO A 26 -7.69 6.42 19.25
CA PRO A 26 -6.54 6.98 18.56
C PRO A 26 -5.29 6.35 19.18
N VAL A 27 -4.52 5.65 18.36
CA VAL A 27 -3.22 5.11 18.72
C VAL A 27 -2.36 6.30 19.14
N SER A 28 -1.69 6.21 20.30
CA SER A 28 -0.72 7.22 20.72
C SER A 28 0.41 7.28 19.69
N ASP A 29 0.75 8.50 19.24
CA ASP A 29 1.81 8.75 18.23
C ASP A 29 3.17 8.11 18.59
N ASP A 30 3.42 7.79 19.87
CA ASP A 30 4.67 7.18 20.35
C ASP A 30 4.83 5.67 20.03
N GLU A 31 3.80 4.98 19.50
CA GLU A 31 3.84 3.53 19.22
C GLU A 31 3.68 3.15 17.74
N LEU A 32 3.53 4.10 16.82
CA LEU A 32 3.45 3.76 15.39
C LEU A 32 4.86 3.57 14.81
N PRO A 33 5.16 2.46 14.11
CA PRO A 33 6.40 2.34 13.36
C PRO A 33 6.51 3.55 12.41
N ALA A 34 7.65 4.24 12.48
CA ALA A 34 7.86 5.46 11.74
C ALA A 34 8.08 5.15 10.26
N TYR A 35 6.99 5.06 9.49
CA TYR A 35 7.07 4.94 8.04
C TYR A 35 7.76 6.16 7.44
N ASN A 36 8.81 5.95 6.68
CA ASN A 36 9.56 7.03 6.06
C ASN A 36 9.82 6.77 4.58
N VAL A 37 9.83 7.85 3.79
CA VAL A 37 10.34 7.80 2.42
C VAL A 37 11.82 8.16 2.46
N THR A 38 12.68 7.19 2.17
CA THR A 38 14.13 7.32 2.34
C THR A 38 14.85 7.74 1.06
N ALA A 39 14.25 7.49 -0.10
CA ALA A 39 14.78 7.89 -1.40
C ALA A 39 13.67 8.09 -2.45
N TRP A 40 14.01 8.83 -3.50
CA TRP A 40 13.19 9.03 -4.70
C TRP A 40 14.10 8.94 -5.93
N LEU A 41 13.58 8.38 -7.01
CA LEU A 41 14.32 8.24 -8.26
C LEU A 41 13.41 8.45 -9.47
N GLU A 42 14.01 8.92 -10.54
CA GLU A 42 13.43 8.92 -11.87
C GLU A 42 14.39 8.20 -12.81
N MET A 43 13.87 7.24 -13.57
CA MET A 43 14.64 6.38 -14.47
C MET A 43 14.10 6.50 -15.88
N TRP A 44 15.00 6.67 -16.85
CA TRP A 44 14.68 6.67 -18.28
C TRP A 44 15.39 5.51 -18.97
N ASP A 45 14.60 4.59 -19.54
CA ASP A 45 15.10 3.59 -20.46
C ASP A 45 15.06 4.15 -21.89
N TYR A 46 16.20 4.67 -22.34
CA TYR A 46 16.33 5.22 -23.69
C TYR A 46 16.20 4.17 -24.80
N ALA A 47 16.44 2.89 -24.50
CA ALA A 47 16.34 1.82 -25.50
C ALA A 47 14.90 1.30 -25.64
N GLY A 48 14.22 1.08 -24.51
CA GLY A 48 12.81 0.66 -24.46
C GLY A 48 11.82 1.82 -24.63
N GLY A 49 12.27 3.05 -24.46
CA GLY A 49 11.46 4.27 -24.53
C GLY A 49 10.52 4.47 -23.35
N ALA A 50 10.81 3.83 -22.21
CA ALA A 50 10.02 3.90 -20.99
C ALA A 50 10.63 4.86 -19.97
N SER A 51 9.79 5.39 -19.09
CA SER A 51 10.23 6.23 -17.97
C SER A 51 9.43 5.91 -16.72
N PHE A 52 10.11 5.93 -15.57
CA PHE A 52 9.52 5.54 -14.30
C PHE A 52 9.88 6.57 -13.24
N ARG A 53 8.90 6.86 -12.38
CA ARG A 53 9.13 7.54 -11.10
C ARG A 53 8.97 6.51 -10.01
N ALA A 54 9.84 6.56 -9.01
CA ALA A 54 9.77 5.64 -7.90
C ALA A 54 10.25 6.29 -6.60
N PHE A 55 9.87 5.68 -5.49
CA PHE A 55 10.34 6.05 -4.16
C PHE A 55 10.55 4.80 -3.31
N VAL A 56 11.46 4.89 -2.34
CA VAL A 56 11.71 3.83 -1.37
C VAL A 56 10.99 4.18 -0.09
N ALA A 57 10.12 3.29 0.37
CA ALA A 57 9.49 3.35 1.68
C ALA A 57 10.20 2.40 2.65
N ASP A 58 10.36 2.82 3.89
CA ASP A 58 10.96 2.07 4.99
C ASP A 58 9.94 2.03 6.13
N ASP A 59 9.55 0.83 6.57
CA ASP A 59 8.63 0.62 7.69
C ASP A 59 9.34 0.41 9.03
N GLY A 60 10.67 0.50 9.06
CA GLY A 60 11.51 0.24 10.21
C GLY A 60 12.02 -1.21 10.31
N GLU A 61 11.43 -2.13 9.55
CA GLU A 61 11.88 -3.53 9.43
C GLU A 61 12.49 -3.79 8.05
N GLU A 62 11.76 -3.44 6.98
CA GLU A 62 12.12 -3.69 5.60
C GLU A 62 11.87 -2.47 4.70
N LYS A 63 12.63 -2.40 3.60
CA LYS A 63 12.45 -1.38 2.57
C LYS A 63 11.70 -1.94 1.38
N SER A 64 10.83 -1.12 0.81
CA SER A 64 10.08 -1.44 -0.41
C SER A 64 10.25 -0.35 -1.45
N LEU A 65 10.62 -0.73 -2.68
CA LEU A 65 10.65 0.18 -3.82
C LEU A 65 9.26 0.24 -4.47
N PHE A 66 8.62 1.41 -4.43
CA PHE A 66 7.38 1.68 -5.15
C PHE A 66 7.67 2.35 -6.50
N VAL A 67 7.28 1.70 -7.59
CA VAL A 67 7.51 2.19 -8.96
C VAL A 67 6.19 2.48 -9.67
N PHE A 68 6.02 3.70 -10.19
CA PHE A 68 4.82 4.09 -10.93
C PHE A 68 4.88 3.67 -12.39
N PHE A 69 3.91 2.86 -12.78
CA PHE A 69 3.64 2.43 -14.15
C PHE A 69 2.48 3.28 -14.67
N ASP A 70 2.78 4.55 -14.95
CA ASP A 70 1.80 5.50 -15.46
C ASP A 70 1.59 5.37 -16.98
N ILE A 71 0.42 5.84 -17.45
CA ILE A 71 0.02 5.71 -18.85
C ILE A 71 1.04 6.32 -19.83
N GLU A 72 1.72 7.39 -19.42
CA GLU A 72 2.70 8.10 -20.24
C GLU A 72 4.03 7.34 -20.34
N GLY A 73 4.47 6.71 -19.24
CA GLY A 73 5.76 6.05 -19.12
C GLY A 73 5.81 4.62 -19.66
N VAL A 74 4.71 3.87 -19.64
CA VAL A 74 4.75 2.41 -19.93
C VAL A 74 3.96 1.95 -21.14
N LEU A 75 2.94 2.70 -21.57
CA LEU A 75 2.01 2.22 -22.61
C LEU A 75 2.72 2.01 -23.95
N GLY A 76 2.62 0.79 -24.49
CA GLY A 76 3.21 0.41 -25.78
C GLY A 76 4.74 0.36 -25.79
N ARG A 77 5.40 0.33 -24.63
CA ARG A 77 6.87 0.26 -24.50
C ARG A 77 7.35 -1.17 -24.21
N ASP A 78 8.60 -1.46 -24.56
CA ASP A 78 9.26 -2.69 -24.12
C ASP A 78 9.85 -2.47 -22.72
N LEU A 79 9.25 -3.11 -21.72
CA LEU A 79 9.60 -2.91 -20.31
C LEU A 79 10.64 -3.92 -19.81
N LYS A 80 11.02 -4.93 -20.61
CA LYS A 80 11.80 -6.06 -20.08
C LYS A 80 13.12 -5.64 -19.46
N LYS A 81 13.90 -4.81 -20.18
CA LYS A 81 15.22 -4.36 -19.69
C LYS A 81 15.08 -3.36 -18.54
N ALA A 82 14.14 -2.43 -18.66
CA ALA A 82 13.85 -1.47 -17.60
C ALA A 82 13.42 -2.14 -16.29
N LEU A 83 12.55 -3.15 -16.37
CA LEU A 83 12.09 -3.91 -15.20
C LEU A 83 13.25 -4.66 -14.54
N MET A 84 14.12 -5.31 -15.32
CA MET A 84 15.32 -5.95 -14.79
C MET A 84 16.23 -4.95 -14.07
N ALA A 85 16.45 -3.78 -14.66
CA ALA A 85 17.26 -2.72 -14.05
C ALA A 85 16.64 -2.19 -12.75
N LEU A 86 15.30 -2.07 -12.68
CA LEU A 86 14.59 -1.69 -11.45
C LEU A 86 14.75 -2.75 -10.35
N ILE A 87 14.65 -4.03 -10.70
CA ILE A 87 14.83 -5.15 -9.75
C ILE A 87 16.27 -5.15 -9.23
N GLU A 88 17.27 -5.07 -10.11
CA GLU A 88 18.69 -5.01 -9.73
C GLU A 88 19.01 -3.78 -8.86
N LEU A 89 18.37 -2.64 -9.14
CA LEU A 89 18.52 -1.43 -8.35
C LEU A 89 17.89 -1.57 -6.95
N ALA A 90 16.73 -2.22 -6.87
CA ALA A 90 16.02 -2.47 -5.62
C ALA A 90 16.79 -3.44 -4.72
N ASP A 91 17.18 -4.60 -5.25
CA ASP A 91 17.89 -5.66 -4.51
C ASP A 91 19.33 -5.23 -4.13
N GLY A 92 20.03 -4.51 -5.01
CA GLY A 92 21.40 -4.09 -4.74
C GLY A 92 21.50 -2.76 -3.98
N PRO A 93 21.69 -1.61 -4.67
CA PRO A 93 22.01 -0.34 -4.01
C PRO A 93 20.94 0.21 -3.07
N LEU A 94 19.66 -0.10 -3.30
CA LEU A 94 18.56 0.39 -2.47
C LEU A 94 18.24 -0.53 -1.29
N ASP A 95 18.76 -1.76 -1.28
CA ASP A 95 18.62 -2.72 -0.17
C ASP A 95 17.13 -2.88 0.22
N CYS A 96 16.29 -3.10 -0.79
CA CYS A 96 14.86 -3.34 -0.64
C CYS A 96 14.58 -4.84 -0.54
N ALA A 97 13.66 -5.21 0.34
CA ALA A 97 13.12 -6.57 0.42
C ALA A 97 11.99 -6.80 -0.59
N HIS A 98 11.30 -5.72 -1.00
CA HIS A 98 10.18 -5.81 -1.95
C HIS A 98 10.26 -4.75 -3.04
N ILE A 99 9.69 -5.09 -4.20
CA ILE A 99 9.36 -4.14 -5.26
C ILE A 99 7.85 -4.15 -5.51
N VAL A 100 7.24 -2.97 -5.52
CA VAL A 100 5.81 -2.77 -5.74
C VAL A 100 5.60 -1.90 -6.96
N THR A 101 4.90 -2.43 -7.96
CA THR A 101 4.47 -1.67 -9.14
C THR A 101 3.11 -1.04 -8.91
N CYS A 102 3.01 0.25 -9.16
CA CYS A 102 1.79 1.05 -9.07
C CYS A 102 1.26 1.30 -10.49
N ILE A 103 0.36 0.43 -10.96
CA ILE A 103 -0.20 0.47 -12.31
C ILE A 103 -1.36 1.46 -12.38
N ASP A 104 -1.30 2.41 -13.30
CA ASP A 104 -2.35 3.41 -13.50
C ASP A 104 -3.63 2.77 -14.06
N ARG A 105 -4.73 2.89 -13.32
CA ARG A 105 -6.04 2.35 -13.70
C ARG A 105 -6.66 3.02 -14.94
N ARG A 106 -6.07 4.11 -15.45
CA ARG A 106 -6.47 4.77 -16.71
C ARG A 106 -5.95 4.05 -17.95
N ILE A 107 -4.94 3.18 -17.81
CA ILE A 107 -4.45 2.35 -18.92
C ILE A 107 -5.61 1.48 -19.45
N PRO A 108 -5.78 1.32 -20.77
CA PRO A 108 -6.85 0.49 -21.32
C PRO A 108 -6.83 -0.94 -20.77
N ALA A 109 -8.00 -1.53 -20.58
CA ALA A 109 -8.14 -2.81 -19.86
C ALA A 109 -7.34 -3.96 -20.50
N ASP A 110 -7.26 -4.01 -21.83
CA ASP A 110 -6.49 -5.03 -22.55
C ASP A 110 -4.98 -4.88 -22.31
N ASP A 111 -4.49 -3.63 -22.28
CA ASP A 111 -3.08 -3.32 -22.00
C ASP A 111 -2.74 -3.62 -20.54
N VAL A 112 -3.61 -3.25 -19.58
CA VAL A 112 -3.45 -3.61 -18.16
C VAL A 112 -3.40 -5.13 -18.00
N HIS A 113 -4.32 -5.87 -18.63
CA HIS A 113 -4.36 -7.33 -18.55
C HIS A 113 -3.08 -7.98 -19.09
N SER A 114 -2.57 -7.48 -20.22
CA SER A 114 -1.31 -7.94 -20.79
C SER A 114 -0.11 -7.61 -19.89
N LEU A 115 -0.09 -6.41 -19.30
CA LEU A 115 0.95 -5.98 -18.38
C LEU A 115 0.95 -6.81 -17.09
N THR A 116 -0.21 -6.96 -16.45
CA THR A 116 -0.38 -7.76 -15.23
C THR A 116 0.06 -9.20 -15.45
N LYS A 117 -0.32 -9.83 -16.58
CA LYS A 117 0.17 -11.18 -16.92
C LYS A 117 1.68 -11.21 -17.06
N SER A 118 2.26 -10.26 -17.77
CA SER A 118 3.72 -10.18 -17.94
C SER A 118 4.44 -10.06 -16.60
N LEU A 119 3.91 -9.26 -15.68
CA LEU A 119 4.45 -9.10 -14.33
C LEU A 119 4.29 -10.39 -13.50
N GLN A 120 3.16 -11.09 -13.60
CA GLN A 120 2.98 -12.41 -12.97
C GLN A 120 3.99 -13.45 -13.45
N TRP A 121 4.34 -13.44 -14.74
CA TRP A 121 5.40 -14.31 -15.27
C TRP A 121 6.78 -14.01 -14.68
N VAL A 122 7.03 -12.77 -14.25
CA VAL A 122 8.27 -12.38 -13.57
C VAL A 122 8.25 -12.77 -12.09
N GLY A 123 7.07 -12.81 -11.46
CA GLY A 123 6.90 -13.18 -10.05
C GLY A 123 6.04 -12.21 -9.23
N PHE A 124 5.46 -11.19 -9.86
CA PHE A 124 4.61 -10.23 -9.16
C PHE A 124 3.19 -10.76 -8.94
N ASP A 125 2.66 -10.54 -7.74
CA ASP A 125 1.28 -10.85 -7.38
C ASP A 125 0.51 -9.59 -6.95
N MET A 126 -0.82 -9.68 -6.97
CA MET A 126 -1.68 -8.59 -6.50
C MET A 126 -1.49 -8.37 -5.00
N VAL A 127 -1.20 -7.13 -4.60
CA VAL A 127 -0.99 -6.76 -3.19
C VAL A 127 -1.89 -5.59 -2.78
N THR A 128 -2.16 -5.49 -1.48
CA THR A 128 -2.78 -4.33 -0.84
C THR A 128 -1.73 -3.56 -0.05
N LEU A 129 -2.07 -2.35 0.41
CA LEU A 129 -1.23 -1.58 1.33
C LEU A 129 -1.57 -1.88 2.80
N ASP A 130 -2.27 -2.98 3.09
CA ASP A 130 -2.78 -3.25 4.45
C ASP A 130 -1.64 -3.36 5.48
N HIS A 131 -0.49 -3.89 5.05
CA HIS A 131 0.76 -3.92 5.84
C HIS A 131 1.23 -2.52 6.27
N TRP A 132 1.05 -1.53 5.40
CA TRP A 132 1.42 -0.12 5.64
C TRP A 132 0.35 0.68 6.36
N ALA A 133 -0.88 0.18 6.39
CA ALA A 133 -2.06 0.95 6.78
C ALA A 133 -2.69 0.50 8.10
N HIS A 134 -2.06 -0.45 8.81
CA HIS A 134 -2.49 -0.93 10.13
C HIS A 134 -3.99 -1.27 10.20
N GLY A 135 -4.54 -1.89 9.15
CA GLY A 135 -5.95 -2.31 9.10
C GLY A 135 -6.94 -1.25 8.58
N LEU A 136 -6.45 -0.11 8.08
CA LEU A 136 -7.28 0.81 7.27
C LEU A 136 -7.39 0.28 5.83
N ASP A 137 -8.60 0.25 5.27
CA ASP A 137 -8.77 -0.01 3.85
C ASP A 137 -8.22 1.16 3.03
N VAL A 138 -7.05 0.93 2.44
CA VAL A 138 -6.29 1.90 1.64
C VAL A 138 -6.28 1.53 0.16
N THR A 139 -7.42 1.05 -0.35
CA THR A 139 -7.57 0.76 -1.77
C THR A 139 -7.51 2.04 -2.61
N SER A 140 -6.45 2.17 -3.41
CA SER A 140 -6.30 3.31 -4.32
C SER A 140 -7.29 3.25 -5.50
N LYS A 141 -7.98 4.38 -5.73
CA LYS A 141 -8.83 4.57 -6.92
C LYS A 141 -8.03 4.84 -8.20
N LYS A 142 -6.74 5.19 -8.08
CA LYS A 142 -5.88 5.55 -9.21
C LYS A 142 -4.88 4.45 -9.57
N TRP A 143 -4.39 3.73 -8.57
CA TRP A 143 -3.31 2.77 -8.72
C TRP A 143 -3.83 1.37 -8.39
N MET A 144 -3.40 0.39 -9.18
CA MET A 144 -3.50 -1.03 -8.89
C MET A 144 -2.09 -1.50 -8.52
N LEU A 145 -1.95 -2.25 -7.43
CA LEU A 145 -0.64 -2.60 -6.89
C LEU A 145 -0.32 -4.06 -7.16
N MET A 146 0.89 -4.32 -7.63
CA MET A 146 1.45 -5.66 -7.68
C MET A 146 2.84 -5.68 -7.05
N GLY A 147 3.10 -6.62 -6.16
CA GLY A 147 4.32 -6.74 -5.38
C GLY A 147 5.09 -8.03 -5.68
N MET A 148 6.40 -7.98 -5.49
CA MET A 148 7.31 -9.12 -5.57
C MET A 148 8.38 -8.98 -4.49
N GLU A 149 8.67 -10.08 -3.80
CA GLU A 149 9.79 -10.22 -2.86
C GLU A 149 11.09 -10.40 -3.68
N LEU A 150 12.18 -9.76 -3.26
CA LEU A 150 13.45 -9.69 -3.99
C LEU A 150 14.43 -10.79 -3.57
#